data_AF-A0A1S3EVR8-F1
#
_entry.id   AF-A0A1S3EVR8-F1
#
_cell.length_a   1.000
_cell.length_b   1.000
_cell.length_c   1.000
_cell.angle_alpha   90.00
_cell.angle_beta   90.00
_cell.angle_gamma   90.00
#
_symmetry.space_group_name_H-M   'P 1'
#
loop_
_entity.id
_entity.type
_entity.pdbx_description
1 polymer ?
#
loop_
_entity_poly.entity_id
_entity_poly.type
_entity_poly.pdbx_seq_one_letter_code
_entity_poly.pdbx_strand_id
1 'polypeptide(L)'
;MGEEMSGPGDSPHRSLYKQVGSPPWKEAFRLGCLERMRNSRERLLNKYRQAGGNMPLRTPDKLLVQEIMEEEWNSLQSKENCPEPLTQSGLSVHLALLEEIQQELIDEEQSILLEYEKSLQFDEKCLSVMLAEWETNPLICPVCTKYNVSIVNGVVVCQCGLNIPSHCPELTEQKLRSSLEDSINEHSTHCPHTPQFSVTGGTEEKPSLLMNCLVCDTWAVIL
;
A
#
# COMPACT_ATOMS: atom_id res chain seq x y z
N MET A 1 36.12 -54.16 -65.14
CA MET A 1 36.49 -52.74 -64.95
C MET A 1 35.60 -51.93 -65.86
N GLY A 2 34.62 -51.26 -65.30
CA GLY A 2 33.59 -50.54 -66.03
C GLY A 2 32.49 -50.14 -65.06
N GLU A 3 32.70 -49.02 -64.38
CA GLU A 3 31.69 -48.35 -63.57
C GLU A 3 31.50 -46.95 -64.14
N GLU A 4 30.26 -46.63 -64.49
CA GLU A 4 29.82 -45.30 -64.90
C GLU A 4 28.65 -44.86 -64.03
N MET A 5 28.72 -43.59 -63.61
CA MET A 5 27.64 -42.66 -63.25
C MET A 5 26.65 -43.03 -62.13
N SER A 6 26.80 -42.36 -60.98
CA SER A 6 25.83 -41.39 -60.43
C SER A 6 26.37 -40.79 -59.12
N GLY A 7 26.49 -39.46 -59.05
CA GLY A 7 27.07 -38.73 -57.91
C GLY A 7 26.17 -38.73 -56.66
N PRO A 8 26.73 -38.74 -55.43
CA PRO A 8 25.91 -38.92 -54.24
C PRO A 8 25.49 -37.60 -53.59
N GLY A 9 24.17 -37.41 -53.48
CA GLY A 9 23.52 -37.01 -52.23
C GLY A 9 23.43 -35.51 -51.90
N ASP A 10 22.71 -34.72 -52.70
CA ASP A 10 22.22 -33.41 -52.24
C ASP A 10 21.02 -33.59 -51.30
N SER A 11 21.12 -33.06 -50.08
CA SER A 11 20.03 -33.02 -49.10
C SER A 11 18.84 -32.20 -49.65
N PRO A 12 17.58 -32.68 -49.52
CA PRO A 12 16.39 -31.99 -50.04
C PRO A 12 16.19 -30.56 -49.49
N HIS A 13 16.84 -30.24 -48.37
CA HIS A 13 16.78 -28.91 -47.76
C HIS A 13 17.80 -27.93 -48.34
N ARG A 14 18.81 -28.37 -49.11
CA ARG A 14 19.83 -27.48 -49.67
C ARG A 14 19.30 -26.59 -50.81
N SER A 15 18.33 -27.09 -51.56
CA SER A 15 17.63 -26.37 -52.63
C SER A 15 16.66 -25.30 -52.11
N LEU A 16 16.23 -25.39 -50.85
CA LEU A 16 15.37 -24.37 -50.20
C LEU A 16 16.18 -23.16 -49.68
N TYR A 17 17.46 -23.34 -49.34
CA TYR A 17 18.32 -22.25 -48.84
C TYR A 17 19.21 -21.60 -49.91
N LYS A 18 19.36 -22.23 -51.08
CA LYS A 18 20.00 -21.60 -52.24
C LYS A 18 18.94 -21.12 -53.23
N GLN A 19 18.16 -20.12 -52.82
CA GLN A 19 17.55 -19.25 -53.84
C GLN A 19 18.69 -18.69 -54.70
N VAL A 20 18.56 -18.96 -55.99
CA VAL A 20 19.39 -18.46 -57.09
C VAL A 20 19.47 -16.93 -56.98
N GLY A 21 20.67 -16.43 -56.73
CA GLY A 21 20.96 -15.00 -56.68
C GLY A 21 20.44 -14.32 -55.42
N SER A 22 21.27 -13.46 -54.84
CA SER A 22 20.72 -12.45 -53.92
C SER A 22 19.65 -11.65 -54.69
N PRO A 23 18.48 -11.34 -54.09
CA PRO A 23 17.48 -10.46 -54.69
C PRO A 23 18.15 -9.24 -55.34
N PRO A 24 17.68 -8.75 -56.50
CA PRO A 24 18.38 -7.72 -57.28
C PRO A 24 18.83 -6.50 -56.46
N TRP A 25 18.05 -6.12 -55.45
CA TRP A 25 18.38 -5.03 -54.53
C TRP A 25 19.51 -5.36 -53.55
N LYS A 26 19.66 -6.61 -53.10
CA LYS A 26 20.79 -7.05 -52.25
C LYS A 26 22.08 -7.08 -53.06
N GLU A 27 22.00 -7.50 -54.33
CA GLU A 27 23.13 -7.45 -55.26
C GLU A 27 23.54 -6.00 -55.54
N ALA A 28 22.58 -5.13 -55.88
CA ALA A 28 22.80 -3.70 -56.08
C ALA A 28 23.34 -3.01 -54.82
N PHE A 29 22.84 -3.36 -53.64
CA PHE A 29 23.34 -2.85 -52.36
C PHE A 29 24.78 -3.28 -52.10
N ARG A 30 25.10 -4.57 -52.33
CA ARG A 30 26.45 -5.10 -52.14
C ARG A 30 27.44 -4.47 -53.11
N LEU A 31 27.06 -4.33 -54.39
CA LEU A 31 27.85 -3.62 -55.39
C LEU A 31 28.03 -2.15 -55.00
N GLY A 32 27.00 -1.48 -54.50
CA GLY A 32 27.10 -0.11 -53.99
C GLY A 32 28.03 0.03 -52.79
N CYS A 33 28.04 -0.92 -51.85
CA CYS A 33 28.99 -0.95 -50.74
C CYS A 33 30.43 -1.17 -51.22
N LEU A 34 30.65 -2.14 -52.12
CA LEU A 34 31.97 -2.40 -52.70
C LEU A 34 32.48 -1.18 -53.48
N GLU A 35 31.60 -0.52 -54.23
CA GLU A 35 31.91 0.68 -54.99
C GLU A 35 32.27 1.86 -54.09
N ARG A 36 31.51 2.10 -53.02
CA ARG A 36 31.85 3.13 -52.01
C ARG A 36 33.20 2.85 -51.35
N MET A 37 33.48 1.60 -51.00
CA MET A 37 34.77 1.21 -50.42
C MET A 37 35.92 1.40 -51.41
N ARG A 38 35.72 1.01 -52.68
CA ARG A 38 36.69 1.20 -53.77
C ARG A 38 37.00 2.69 -53.98
N ASN A 39 35.97 3.52 -54.08
CA ASN A 39 36.09 4.96 -54.31
C ASN A 39 36.73 5.66 -53.11
N SER A 40 36.41 5.24 -51.88
CA SER A 40 37.07 5.73 -50.67
C SER A 40 38.57 5.40 -50.66
N ARG A 41 38.92 4.14 -50.97
CA ARG A 41 40.32 3.69 -51.08
C ARG A 41 41.07 4.45 -52.18
N GLU A 42 40.45 4.64 -53.34
CA GLU A 42 41.04 5.37 -54.46
C GLU A 42 41.25 6.85 -54.15
N ARG A 43 40.26 7.51 -53.53
CA ARG A 43 40.37 8.89 -53.03
C ARG A 43 41.55 9.04 -52.07
N LEU A 44 41.73 8.08 -51.17
CA LEU A 44 42.83 8.05 -50.20
C LEU A 44 44.18 7.83 -50.88
N LEU A 45 44.29 6.84 -51.78
CA LEU A 45 45.52 6.60 -52.55
C LEU A 45 45.89 7.78 -53.47
N ASN A 46 44.91 8.48 -54.03
CA ASN A 46 45.13 9.67 -54.83
C ASN A 46 45.61 10.85 -53.97
N LYS A 47 45.06 11.03 -52.76
CA LYS A 47 45.59 12.00 -51.79
C LYS A 47 47.06 11.70 -51.43
N TYR A 48 47.43 10.45 -51.17
CA TYR A 48 48.83 10.08 -50.89
C TYR A 48 49.76 10.26 -52.10
N ARG A 49 49.30 9.89 -53.31
CA ARG A 49 50.06 10.13 -54.55
C ARG A 49 50.27 11.62 -54.84
N GLN A 50 49.29 12.46 -54.54
CA GLN A 50 49.36 13.92 -54.68
C GLN A 50 50.21 14.58 -53.57
N ALA A 51 50.25 13.98 -52.36
CA ALA A 51 51.06 14.43 -51.24
C ALA A 51 52.54 14.06 -51.34
N GLY A 52 52.94 13.21 -52.31
CA GLY A 52 54.34 12.84 -52.57
C GLY A 52 55.24 13.95 -53.13
N GLY A 53 54.75 15.20 -53.18
CA GLY A 53 55.44 16.33 -53.76
C GLY A 53 56.24 17.20 -52.78
N ASN A 54 55.76 17.49 -51.56
CA ASN A 54 56.47 18.35 -50.62
C ASN A 54 55.82 18.34 -49.22
N MET A 55 56.65 18.30 -48.17
CA MET A 55 56.40 18.66 -46.75
C MET A 55 56.15 17.55 -45.70
N PRO A 56 56.62 17.78 -44.45
CA PRO A 56 57.10 16.74 -43.54
C PRO A 56 56.00 16.10 -42.70
N LEU A 57 56.32 14.87 -42.28
CA LEU A 57 55.68 14.02 -41.28
C LEU A 57 54.86 14.78 -40.24
N ARG A 58 53.56 14.98 -40.51
CA ARG A 58 52.56 15.40 -39.52
C ARG A 58 51.72 14.17 -39.20
N THR A 59 51.62 13.85 -37.91
CA THR A 59 50.93 12.67 -37.34
C THR A 59 49.55 12.44 -37.99
N PRO A 60 49.41 11.43 -38.89
CA PRO A 60 48.20 11.27 -39.71
C PRO A 60 47.00 10.71 -38.94
N ASP A 61 47.25 9.86 -37.94
CA ASP A 61 46.19 8.99 -37.36
C ASP A 61 45.13 9.74 -36.56
N LYS A 62 45.49 10.80 -35.83
CA LYS A 62 44.50 11.53 -34.99
C LYS A 62 43.56 12.41 -35.79
N LEU A 63 44.06 13.03 -36.87
CA LEU A 63 43.24 13.90 -37.73
C LEU A 63 42.30 13.07 -38.62
N LEU A 64 42.74 11.89 -39.06
CA LEU A 64 41.94 10.97 -39.86
C LEU A 64 40.74 10.43 -39.06
N VAL A 65 40.96 10.01 -37.82
CA VAL A 65 39.88 9.52 -36.95
C VAL A 65 38.85 10.62 -36.69
N GLN A 66 39.31 11.86 -36.47
CA GLN A 66 38.42 13.00 -36.27
C GLN A 66 37.59 13.32 -37.52
N GLU A 67 38.20 13.33 -38.71
CA GLU A 67 37.50 13.60 -39.98
C GLU A 67 36.45 12.51 -40.27
N ILE A 68 36.78 11.24 -40.02
CA ILE A 68 35.82 10.12 -40.16
C ILE A 68 34.70 10.22 -39.12
N MET A 69 35.01 10.57 -37.87
CA MET A 69 34.00 10.76 -36.84
C MET A 69 33.04 11.90 -37.19
N GLU A 70 33.55 13.01 -37.72
CA GLU A 70 32.72 14.13 -38.17
C GLU A 70 31.89 13.75 -39.41
N GLU A 71 32.45 13.03 -40.38
CA GLU A 71 31.73 12.59 -41.60
C GLU A 71 30.63 11.56 -41.28
N GLU A 72 30.89 10.63 -40.36
CA GLU A 72 29.91 9.66 -39.85
C GLU A 72 28.87 10.33 -38.95
N TRP A 73 29.27 11.27 -38.07
CA TRP A 73 28.34 12.04 -37.23
C TRP A 73 27.35 12.85 -38.06
N ASN A 74 27.83 13.54 -39.11
CA ASN A 74 26.99 14.28 -40.05
C ASN A 74 26.10 13.35 -40.91
N SER A 75 26.57 12.14 -41.22
CA SER A 75 25.78 11.12 -41.94
C SER A 75 24.69 10.49 -41.06
N LEU A 76 24.94 10.33 -39.76
CA LEU A 76 23.94 9.89 -38.79
C LEU A 76 22.86 10.96 -38.62
N GLN A 77 23.25 12.22 -38.45
CA GLN A 77 22.33 13.35 -38.30
C GLN A 77 21.44 13.60 -39.54
N SER A 78 21.85 13.13 -40.72
CA SER A 78 21.09 13.23 -41.97
C SER A 78 20.26 11.99 -42.33
N LYS A 79 20.53 10.84 -41.69
CA LYS A 79 19.78 9.58 -41.88
C LYS A 79 18.82 9.26 -40.75
N GLU A 80 19.14 9.69 -39.54
CA GLU A 80 18.08 10.06 -38.62
C GLU A 80 17.39 11.24 -39.30
N ASN A 81 16.23 10.97 -39.92
CA ASN A 81 15.12 11.84 -39.61
C ASN A 81 15.15 11.94 -38.08
N CYS A 82 15.76 13.00 -37.55
CA CYS A 82 15.37 13.49 -36.24
C CYS A 82 13.84 13.34 -36.22
N PRO A 83 13.22 12.76 -35.19
CA PRO A 83 11.85 13.17 -34.94
C PRO A 83 11.93 14.69 -34.97
N GLU A 84 11.26 15.31 -35.94
CA GLU A 84 11.30 16.76 -36.18
C GLU A 84 11.44 17.46 -34.85
N PRO A 85 12.38 18.41 -34.68
CA PRO A 85 12.78 18.95 -33.37
C PRO A 85 11.54 19.14 -32.55
N LEU A 86 11.28 18.21 -31.59
CA LEU A 86 9.92 17.88 -31.09
C LEU A 86 9.01 19.06 -31.35
N THR A 87 8.25 19.05 -32.45
CA THR A 87 7.55 20.26 -32.89
C THR A 87 6.89 20.86 -31.67
N GLN A 88 6.94 22.18 -31.47
CA GLN A 88 6.48 22.80 -30.23
C GLN A 88 5.10 22.27 -29.78
N SER A 89 4.29 21.82 -30.75
CA SER A 89 3.09 21.00 -30.61
C SER A 89 3.26 19.62 -29.93
N GLY A 90 4.18 18.74 -30.36
CA GLY A 90 4.41 17.42 -29.75
C GLY A 90 4.98 17.50 -28.33
N LEU A 91 5.89 18.44 -28.08
CA LEU A 91 6.38 18.72 -26.72
C LEU A 91 5.25 19.27 -25.82
N SER A 92 4.39 20.14 -26.37
CA SER A 92 3.21 20.66 -25.67
C SER A 92 2.19 19.58 -25.29
N VAL A 93 1.99 18.55 -26.13
CA VAL A 93 1.10 17.42 -25.80
C VAL A 93 1.67 16.57 -24.67
N HIS A 94 2.97 16.31 -24.66
CA HIS A 94 3.62 15.58 -23.57
C HIS A 94 3.59 16.35 -22.24
N LEU A 95 3.74 17.68 -22.27
CA LEU A 95 3.58 18.54 -21.09
C LEU A 95 2.16 18.48 -20.52
N ALA A 96 1.14 18.58 -21.38
CA ALA A 96 -0.27 18.49 -20.96
C ALA A 96 -0.60 17.13 -20.32
N LEU A 97 -0.08 16.03 -20.89
CA LEU A 97 -0.25 14.69 -20.31
C LEU A 97 0.41 14.58 -18.92
N LEU A 98 1.59 15.17 -18.73
CA LEU A 98 2.26 15.16 -17.42
C LEU A 98 1.51 16.01 -16.40
N GLU A 99 0.92 17.14 -16.81
CA GLU A 99 0.06 17.97 -15.96
C GLU A 99 -1.22 17.22 -15.55
N GLU A 100 -1.85 16.48 -16.47
CA GLU A 100 -3.00 15.63 -16.19
C GLU A 100 -2.66 14.54 -15.16
N ILE A 101 -1.56 13.80 -15.36
CA ILE A 101 -1.09 12.79 -14.41
C ILE A 101 -0.78 13.42 -13.04
N GLN A 102 -0.15 14.60 -13.02
CA GLN A 102 0.12 15.30 -11.76
C GLN A 102 -1.17 15.67 -11.05
N GLN A 103 -2.19 16.14 -11.77
CA GLN A 103 -3.48 16.47 -11.18
C GLN A 103 -4.19 15.23 -10.64
N GLU A 104 -4.18 14.12 -11.38
CA GLU A 104 -4.75 12.83 -10.92
C GLU A 104 -4.09 12.35 -9.63
N LEU A 105 -2.76 12.45 -9.52
CA LEU A 105 -2.02 12.06 -8.32
C LEU A 105 -2.37 12.96 -7.12
N ILE A 106 -2.53 14.27 -7.35
CA ILE A 106 -2.94 15.20 -6.30
C ILE A 106 -4.37 14.88 -5.83
N ASP A 107 -5.27 14.61 -6.76
CA ASP A 107 -6.67 14.30 -6.45
C ASP A 107 -6.78 12.96 -5.69
N GLU A 108 -5.96 11.96 -6.05
CA GLU A 108 -5.86 10.69 -5.34
C GLU A 108 -5.32 10.89 -3.91
N GLU A 109 -4.25 11.66 -3.74
CA GLU A 109 -3.71 11.99 -2.41
C GLU A 109 -4.75 12.68 -1.54
N GLN A 110 -5.45 13.69 -2.08
CA GLN A 110 -6.53 14.38 -1.37
C GLN A 110 -7.66 13.43 -1.00
N SER A 111 -8.06 12.54 -1.91
CA SER A 111 -9.09 11.53 -1.64
C SER A 111 -8.69 10.59 -0.49
N ILE A 112 -7.42 10.13 -0.47
CA ILE A 112 -6.90 9.28 0.62
C ILE A 112 -6.94 10.02 1.95
N LEU A 113 -6.50 11.29 1.97
CA LEU A 113 -6.52 12.10 3.19
C LEU A 113 -7.95 12.31 3.70
N LEU A 114 -8.91 12.62 2.81
CA LEU A 114 -10.31 12.79 3.18
C LEU A 114 -10.95 11.49 3.71
N GLU A 115 -10.62 10.35 3.13
CA GLU A 115 -11.07 9.05 3.63
C GLU A 115 -10.51 8.77 5.02
N TYR A 116 -9.22 9.05 5.23
CA TYR A 116 -8.57 8.88 6.52
C TYR A 116 -9.17 9.80 7.59
N GLU A 117 -9.39 11.08 7.28
CA GLU A 117 -10.06 12.02 8.18
C GLU A 117 -11.48 11.56 8.55
N LYS A 118 -12.23 11.03 7.56
CA LYS A 118 -13.56 10.47 7.81
C LYS A 118 -13.50 9.25 8.72
N SER A 119 -12.51 8.38 8.56
CA SER A 119 -12.28 7.22 9.45
C SER A 119 -11.96 7.69 10.88
N LEU A 120 -11.05 8.66 11.02
CA LEU A 120 -10.71 9.22 12.33
C LEU A 120 -11.92 9.84 13.03
N GLN A 121 -12.74 10.59 12.31
CA GLN A 121 -13.98 11.15 12.86
C GLN A 121 -14.98 10.06 13.29
N PHE A 122 -15.00 8.91 12.61
CA PHE A 122 -15.82 7.77 13.01
C PHE A 122 -15.27 7.17 14.31
N ASP A 123 -13.96 6.91 14.38
CA ASP A 123 -13.31 6.37 15.56
C ASP A 123 -13.49 7.28 16.79
N GLU A 124 -13.33 8.59 16.62
CA GLU A 124 -13.59 9.60 17.66
C GLU A 124 -15.04 9.56 18.14
N LYS A 125 -16.00 9.41 17.23
CA LYS A 125 -17.42 9.27 17.60
C LYS A 125 -17.68 7.98 18.38
N CYS A 126 -17.09 6.86 17.96
CA CYS A 126 -17.20 5.61 18.71
C CYS A 126 -16.61 5.74 20.12
N LEU A 127 -15.41 6.32 20.23
CA LEU A 127 -14.77 6.58 21.52
C LEU A 127 -15.59 7.51 22.40
N SER A 128 -16.17 8.57 21.85
CA SER A 128 -17.00 9.51 22.63
C SER A 128 -18.28 8.86 23.17
N VAL A 129 -18.93 7.98 22.41
CA VAL A 129 -20.08 7.19 22.90
C VAL A 129 -19.66 6.27 24.04
N MET A 130 -18.55 5.54 23.88
CA MET A 130 -18.03 4.69 24.95
C MET A 130 -17.69 5.52 26.19
N LEU A 131 -16.98 6.64 26.04
CA LEU A 131 -16.65 7.52 27.17
C LEU A 131 -17.91 8.05 27.86
N ALA A 132 -18.93 8.46 27.12
CA ALA A 132 -20.19 8.91 27.69
C ALA A 132 -20.88 7.81 28.53
N GLU A 133 -20.90 6.56 28.04
CA GLU A 133 -21.42 5.42 28.82
C GLU A 133 -20.60 5.18 30.11
N TRP A 134 -19.27 5.30 30.04
CA TRP A 134 -18.42 5.16 31.22
C TRP A 134 -18.60 6.32 32.21
N GLU A 135 -18.74 7.56 31.73
CA GLU A 135 -19.00 8.76 32.55
C GLU A 135 -20.34 8.69 33.27
N THR A 136 -21.35 8.00 32.72
CA THR A 136 -22.61 7.76 33.45
C THR A 136 -22.40 6.96 34.72
N ASN A 137 -21.26 6.26 34.86
CA ASN A 137 -20.87 5.45 36.00
C ASN A 137 -22.07 4.63 36.53
N PRO A 138 -22.61 3.69 35.74
CA PRO A 138 -23.79 2.95 36.15
C PRO A 138 -23.44 1.93 37.23
N LEU A 139 -24.32 1.76 38.21
CA LEU A 139 -24.08 0.81 39.31
C LEU A 139 -24.26 -0.63 38.84
N ILE A 140 -23.19 -1.42 38.82
CA ILE A 140 -23.23 -2.84 38.47
C ILE A 140 -23.93 -3.63 39.59
N CYS A 141 -24.78 -4.59 39.20
CA CYS A 141 -25.50 -5.42 40.13
C CYS A 141 -24.56 -6.28 40.99
N PRO A 142 -24.59 -6.12 42.32
CA PRO A 142 -23.68 -6.84 43.20
C PRO A 142 -23.97 -8.34 43.26
N VAL A 143 -25.19 -8.77 42.90
CA VAL A 143 -25.61 -10.18 42.92
C VAL A 143 -25.14 -10.94 41.67
N CYS A 144 -25.34 -10.37 40.48
CA CYS A 144 -25.03 -11.07 39.22
C CYS A 144 -23.75 -10.61 38.54
N THR A 145 -23.20 -9.46 38.95
CA THR A 145 -21.98 -8.83 38.43
C THR A 145 -21.94 -8.65 36.91
N LYS A 146 -23.11 -8.66 36.25
CA LYS A 146 -23.26 -8.65 34.78
C LYS A 146 -24.05 -7.47 34.25
N TYR A 147 -25.11 -7.08 34.93
CA TYR A 147 -26.05 -6.05 34.47
C TYR A 147 -26.07 -4.89 35.45
N ASN A 148 -26.45 -3.71 34.96
CA ASN A 148 -26.62 -2.53 35.80
C ASN A 148 -27.92 -2.62 36.60
N VAL A 149 -27.85 -2.13 37.83
CA VAL A 149 -29.02 -1.94 38.70
C VAL A 149 -29.71 -0.66 38.32
N SER A 150 -31.03 -0.68 38.34
CA SER A 150 -31.84 0.54 38.23
C SER A 150 -32.81 0.61 39.39
N ILE A 151 -33.21 1.83 39.75
CA ILE A 151 -34.21 2.07 40.79
C ILE A 151 -35.44 2.66 40.13
N VAL A 152 -36.53 1.91 40.12
CA VAL A 152 -37.80 2.30 39.49
C VAL A 152 -38.87 2.36 40.56
N ASN A 153 -39.46 3.53 40.79
CA ASN A 153 -40.51 3.75 41.79
C ASN A 153 -40.15 3.20 43.20
N GLY A 154 -38.89 3.39 43.63
CA GLY A 154 -38.41 2.90 44.93
C GLY A 154 -38.11 1.40 44.99
N VAL A 155 -38.13 0.69 43.85
CA VAL A 155 -37.78 -0.72 43.75
C VAL A 155 -36.44 -0.87 43.04
N VAL A 156 -35.52 -1.61 43.66
CA VAL A 156 -34.22 -1.94 43.09
C VAL A 156 -34.37 -3.15 42.18
N VAL A 157 -34.07 -2.97 40.90
CA VAL A 157 -34.30 -3.99 39.87
C VAL A 157 -33.06 -4.24 39.01
N CYS A 158 -32.87 -5.50 38.61
CA CYS A 158 -31.82 -5.92 37.69
C CYS A 158 -32.33 -7.01 36.74
N GLN A 159 -31.77 -7.06 35.52
CA GLN A 159 -32.13 -8.06 34.50
C GLN A 159 -31.83 -9.51 34.91
N CYS A 160 -31.00 -9.72 35.95
CA CYS A 160 -30.79 -11.06 36.51
C CYS A 160 -31.98 -11.59 37.35
N GLY A 161 -33.02 -10.78 37.56
CA GLY A 161 -34.17 -11.12 38.40
C GLY A 161 -34.14 -10.52 39.82
N LEU A 162 -33.15 -9.70 40.15
CA LEU A 162 -33.15 -8.92 41.40
C LEU A 162 -34.38 -7.99 41.42
N ASN A 163 -35.18 -8.07 42.47
CA ASN A 163 -36.31 -7.19 42.71
C ASN A 163 -36.50 -7.00 44.22
N ILE A 164 -36.10 -5.83 44.73
CA ILE A 164 -36.13 -5.52 46.15
C ILE A 164 -36.87 -4.19 46.34
N PRO A 165 -38.06 -4.18 46.97
CA PRO A 165 -38.74 -2.96 47.35
C PRO A 165 -37.96 -2.25 48.46
N SER A 166 -37.51 -1.03 48.22
CA SER A 166 -36.84 -0.26 49.27
C SER A 166 -37.83 0.17 50.35
N HIS A 167 -37.38 0.16 51.60
CA HIS A 167 -38.11 0.76 52.72
C HIS A 167 -37.88 2.28 52.82
N CYS A 168 -36.95 2.82 52.04
CA CYS A 168 -36.63 4.24 51.99
C CYS A 168 -37.28 4.89 50.76
N PRO A 169 -38.24 5.84 50.94
CA PRO A 169 -38.90 6.53 49.81
C PRO A 169 -37.93 7.35 48.94
N GLU A 170 -36.80 7.75 49.51
CA GLU A 170 -35.78 8.58 48.86
C GLU A 170 -34.55 7.77 48.40
N LEU A 171 -34.69 6.46 48.20
CA LEU A 171 -33.57 5.65 47.73
C LEU A 171 -33.19 6.07 46.30
N THR A 172 -31.95 6.53 46.14
CA THR A 172 -31.35 6.85 44.85
C THR A 172 -30.21 5.87 44.55
N GLU A 173 -29.82 5.77 43.29
CA GLU A 173 -28.68 4.93 42.88
C GLU A 173 -27.40 5.35 43.61
N GLN A 174 -27.21 6.65 43.84
CA GLN A 174 -26.06 7.17 44.58
C GLN A 174 -26.08 6.74 46.05
N LYS A 175 -27.23 6.78 46.73
CA LYS A 175 -27.33 6.30 48.13
C LYS A 175 -27.03 4.80 48.21
N LEU A 176 -27.58 4.00 47.29
CA LEU A 176 -27.29 2.57 47.21
C LEU A 176 -25.80 2.31 46.95
N ARG A 177 -25.19 3.06 46.04
CA ARG A 177 -23.75 3.00 45.76
C ARG A 177 -22.94 3.28 47.01
N SER A 178 -23.20 4.38 47.71
CA SER A 178 -22.49 4.71 48.95
C SER A 178 -22.65 3.62 50.01
N SER A 179 -23.86 3.07 50.20
CA SER A 179 -24.07 1.97 51.16
C SER A 179 -23.26 0.70 50.82
N LEU A 180 -23.16 0.36 49.52
CA LEU A 180 -22.32 -0.75 49.05
C LEU A 180 -20.84 -0.46 49.25
N GLU A 181 -20.38 0.72 48.84
CA GLU A 181 -18.98 1.14 48.96
C GLU A 181 -18.54 1.20 50.43
N ASP A 182 -19.34 1.79 51.31
CA ASP A 182 -19.05 1.88 52.74
C ASP A 182 -18.92 0.49 53.36
N SER A 183 -19.87 -0.41 53.07
CA SER A 183 -19.85 -1.78 53.61
C SER A 183 -18.66 -2.60 53.08
N ILE A 184 -18.34 -2.48 51.80
CA ILE A 184 -17.19 -3.16 51.18
C ILE A 184 -15.88 -2.58 51.71
N ASN A 185 -15.78 -1.26 51.88
CA ASN A 185 -14.59 -0.60 52.40
C ASN A 185 -14.37 -0.94 53.87
N GLU A 186 -15.41 -0.93 54.70
CA GLU A 186 -15.32 -1.36 56.09
C GLU A 186 -14.83 -2.80 56.19
N HIS A 187 -15.36 -3.69 55.36
CA HIS A 187 -14.89 -5.07 55.27
C HIS A 187 -13.42 -5.17 54.81
N SER A 188 -13.03 -4.42 53.78
CA SER A 188 -11.70 -4.52 53.15
C SER A 188 -10.56 -4.07 54.06
N THR A 189 -10.85 -3.26 55.08
CA THR A 189 -9.86 -2.90 56.11
C THR A 189 -9.38 -4.09 56.93
N HIS A 190 -10.19 -5.15 57.05
CA HIS A 190 -9.90 -6.32 57.89
C HIS A 190 -9.79 -7.63 57.11
N CYS A 191 -10.25 -7.69 55.86
CA CYS A 191 -10.24 -8.90 55.06
C CYS A 191 -9.99 -8.61 53.57
N PRO A 192 -9.00 -9.27 52.93
CA PRO A 192 -8.68 -9.03 51.52
C PRO A 192 -9.61 -9.77 50.54
N HIS A 193 -10.53 -10.60 51.03
CA HIS A 193 -11.44 -11.36 50.18
C HIS A 193 -12.61 -10.52 49.69
N THR A 194 -13.12 -10.82 48.50
CA THR A 194 -14.32 -10.15 47.99
C THR A 194 -15.57 -10.73 48.66
N PRO A 195 -16.43 -9.93 49.31
CA PRO A 195 -17.67 -10.42 49.88
C PRO A 195 -18.66 -10.81 48.77
N GLN A 196 -19.54 -11.77 49.07
CA GLN A 196 -20.62 -12.22 48.21
C GLN A 196 -21.92 -11.49 48.56
N PHE A 197 -22.73 -11.19 47.55
CA PHE A 197 -24.06 -10.63 47.74
C PHE A 197 -25.15 -11.64 47.46
N SER A 198 -26.19 -11.62 48.29
CA SER A 198 -27.35 -12.48 48.19
C SER A 198 -28.61 -11.74 48.60
N VAL A 199 -29.76 -12.27 48.21
CA VAL A 199 -31.06 -11.68 48.54
C VAL A 199 -31.76 -12.60 49.51
N THR A 200 -32.25 -12.07 50.63
CA THR A 200 -33.16 -12.83 51.49
C THR A 200 -34.54 -12.92 50.84
N GLY A 201 -35.16 -14.08 50.90
CA GLY A 201 -36.50 -14.29 50.37
C GLY A 201 -37.19 -15.40 51.13
N GLY A 202 -38.18 -15.03 51.94
CA GLY A 202 -39.08 -15.93 52.65
C GLY A 202 -40.52 -15.50 52.44
N THR A 203 -41.47 -16.42 52.56
CA THR A 203 -42.91 -16.17 52.33
C THR A 203 -43.53 -15.11 53.25
N GLU A 204 -42.83 -14.69 54.31
CA GLU A 204 -43.30 -13.68 55.29
C GLU A 204 -42.33 -12.49 55.49
N GLU A 205 -41.07 -12.59 55.01
CA GLU A 205 -40.06 -11.55 55.20
C GLU A 205 -39.88 -10.72 53.92
N LYS A 206 -39.77 -9.40 54.09
CA LYS A 206 -39.48 -8.51 52.96
C LYS A 206 -38.09 -8.83 52.43
N PRO A 207 -37.89 -8.87 51.10
CA PRO A 207 -36.61 -9.21 50.55
C PRO A 207 -35.60 -8.11 50.88
N SER A 208 -34.40 -8.50 51.31
CA SER A 208 -33.31 -7.61 51.67
C SER A 208 -32.03 -8.01 50.97
N LEU A 209 -31.18 -7.02 50.68
CA LEU A 209 -29.86 -7.26 50.08
C LEU A 209 -28.84 -7.49 51.19
N LEU A 210 -28.19 -8.65 51.17
CA LEU A 210 -27.16 -9.02 52.13
C LEU A 210 -25.79 -9.05 51.47
N MET A 211 -24.80 -8.53 52.20
CA MET A 211 -23.38 -8.78 51.98
C MET A 211 -22.94 -9.85 53.00
N ASN A 212 -22.19 -10.87 52.56
CA ASN A 212 -21.56 -11.85 53.44
C ASN A 212 -20.14 -12.17 52.97
N CYS A 213 -19.25 -12.53 53.89
CA CYS A 213 -17.93 -13.04 53.56
C CYS A 213 -17.70 -14.38 54.25
N LEU A 214 -17.50 -15.44 53.48
CA LEU A 214 -17.33 -16.81 53.99
C LEU A 214 -15.98 -17.06 54.69
N VAL A 215 -15.08 -16.07 54.70
CA VAL A 215 -13.73 -16.22 55.26
C VAL A 215 -13.59 -15.57 56.64
N CYS A 216 -14.18 -14.38 56.83
CA CYS A 216 -14.15 -13.64 58.09
C CYS A 216 -15.50 -13.63 58.82
N ASP A 217 -16.52 -14.29 58.26
CA ASP A 217 -17.89 -14.37 58.77
C ASP A 217 -18.59 -13.00 58.95
N THR A 218 -18.05 -11.93 58.36
CA THR A 218 -18.69 -10.62 58.32
C THR A 218 -19.93 -10.67 57.44
N TRP A 219 -21.04 -10.10 57.93
CA TRP A 219 -22.26 -9.91 57.17
C TRP A 219 -22.87 -8.54 57.46
N ALA A 220 -23.57 -7.99 56.47
CA ALA A 220 -24.27 -6.70 56.59
C ALA A 220 -25.55 -6.70 55.75
N VAL A 221 -26.58 -6.04 56.27
CA VAL A 221 -27.81 -5.73 55.51
C VAL A 221 -27.61 -4.39 54.81
N ILE A 222 -27.75 -4.38 53.49
CA ILE A 222 -27.56 -3.18 52.66
C ILE A 222 -28.90 -2.48 52.39
N LEU A 223 -29.97 -3.24 52.17
CA LEU A 223 -31.31 -2.76 51.83
C LEU A 223 -32.40 -3.53 52.58
#